data_AF-X1UBU3-F1
#
_entry.id   AF-X1UBU3-F1
#
_cell.length_a   1.000
_cell.length_b   1.000
_cell.length_c   1.000
_cell.angle_alpha   90.00
_cell.angle_beta   90.00
_cell.angle_gamma   90.00
#
_symmetry.space_group_name_H-M   'P 1'
#
loop_
_entity.id
_entity.type
_entity.pdbx_description
1 polymer ?
#
loop_
_entity_poly.entity_id
_entity_poly.type
_entity_poly.pdbx_seq_one_letter_code
_entity_poly.pdbx_strand_id
1 'polypeptide(L)'
;FEFKHSGHLAAGNPWRATAQKIAKPDEVGEIVYAEVLSPKTGGGAEALVRWYPVTDGKPWSEYLNLDPFFPSNMTPEKRLLLDNLVAFGDPILTARKAPSAEQQLRATCPKFNEGLSVVAWAGDTDVNADFKIRLWCMIYPTEQLAAIRPLEAMPGIADIARQRAIPLTKAAMPVDYMNWRKLPGGQMQEGVKIYPFMRFVRNHAATTPNFPYSFQIRLGNVPGDAPWQELYFDLSEERNCLIWKGLGVRVDGLAHLYKTYLRIAGFDHPKD
;
A
#
# COMPACT_ATOMS: atom_id res chain seq x y z
N PHE A 1 1.96 14.60 8.33
CA PHE A 1 1.97 15.39 7.09
C PHE A 1 0.56 15.46 6.54
N GLU A 2 0.13 16.61 6.05
CA GLU A 2 -1.25 16.83 5.58
C GLU A 2 -1.22 17.55 4.23
N PHE A 3 -1.87 16.98 3.21
CA PHE A 3 -1.92 17.52 1.85
C PHE A 3 -3.37 17.80 1.49
N LYS A 4 -3.68 19.07 1.21
CA LYS A 4 -5.02 19.52 0.84
C LYS A 4 -5.05 19.91 -0.63
N HIS A 5 -6.04 19.41 -1.35
CA HIS A 5 -6.43 19.92 -2.66
C HIS A 5 -7.64 20.85 -2.50
N SER A 6 -7.65 21.94 -3.26
CA SER A 6 -8.79 22.85 -3.36
C SER A 6 -8.99 23.30 -4.79
N GLY A 7 -10.24 23.41 -5.21
CA GLY A 7 -10.61 23.81 -6.57
C GLY A 7 -10.75 22.62 -7.52
N HIS A 8 -10.56 22.90 -8.81
CA HIS A 8 -10.87 21.99 -9.91
C HIS A 8 -9.68 21.10 -10.28
N LEU A 9 -9.91 19.79 -10.30
CA LEU A 9 -9.03 18.78 -10.88
C LEU A 9 -9.77 18.10 -12.04
N ALA A 10 -9.30 18.37 -13.26
CA ALA A 10 -9.90 17.84 -14.48
C ALA A 10 -9.82 16.30 -14.56
N ALA A 11 -10.81 15.69 -15.19
CA ALA A 11 -10.88 14.25 -15.45
C ALA A 11 -9.57 13.71 -16.06
N GLY A 12 -9.16 12.51 -15.60
CA GLY A 12 -7.94 11.84 -16.05
C GLY A 12 -6.62 12.49 -15.64
N ASN A 13 -6.63 13.66 -14.99
CA ASN A 13 -5.39 14.36 -14.61
C ASN A 13 -4.96 14.04 -13.17
N PRO A 14 -3.64 14.04 -12.90
CA PRO A 14 -3.11 13.91 -11.56
C PRO A 14 -3.04 15.27 -10.84
N TRP A 15 -3.47 15.29 -9.60
CA TRP A 15 -3.01 16.27 -8.63
C TRP A 15 -1.71 15.80 -8.00
N ARG A 16 -0.68 16.64 -8.06
CA ARG A 16 0.63 16.40 -7.43
C ARG A 16 0.82 17.41 -6.31
N ALA A 17 0.76 16.95 -5.07
CA ALA A 17 0.92 17.85 -3.94
C ALA A 17 2.35 18.40 -3.87
N THR A 18 2.51 19.64 -3.43
CA THR A 18 3.84 20.18 -3.11
C THR A 18 4.47 19.36 -1.99
N ALA A 19 5.72 18.94 -2.20
CA ALA A 19 6.43 18.14 -1.19
C ALA A 19 6.66 18.96 0.09
N GLN A 20 6.37 18.33 1.22
CA GLN A 20 6.68 18.84 2.55
C GLN A 20 7.98 18.19 3.02
N LYS A 21 8.95 19.02 3.42
CA LYS A 21 10.23 18.54 3.94
C LYS A 21 10.08 18.07 5.38
N ILE A 22 10.96 17.16 5.79
CA ILE A 22 11.17 16.89 7.20
C ILE A 22 11.72 18.15 7.90
N ALA A 23 11.37 18.36 9.16
CA ALA A 23 11.66 19.62 9.84
C ALA A 23 13.15 19.81 10.11
N LYS A 24 13.86 18.73 10.46
CA LYS A 24 15.30 18.77 10.71
C LYS A 24 16.06 17.82 9.76
N PRO A 25 17.26 18.22 9.30
CA PRO A 25 18.03 17.45 8.33
C PRO A 25 18.59 16.12 8.88
N ASP A 26 18.69 15.99 10.20
CA ASP A 26 19.15 14.81 10.94
C ASP A 26 18.00 13.94 11.45
N GLU A 27 16.78 14.13 10.94
CA GLU A 27 15.65 13.27 11.24
C GLU A 27 15.38 12.32 10.06
N VAL A 28 14.80 11.17 10.38
CA VAL A 28 14.27 10.22 9.40
C VAL A 28 12.83 9.89 9.75
N GLY A 29 12.04 9.49 8.75
CA GLY A 29 10.63 9.18 8.95
C GLY A 29 10.17 7.91 8.26
N GLU A 30 9.08 7.35 8.79
CA GLU A 30 8.33 6.32 8.10
C GLU A 30 6.81 6.56 8.18
N ILE A 31 6.11 6.24 7.10
CA ILE A 31 4.65 6.37 7.02
C ILE A 31 4.03 5.12 7.63
N VAL A 32 3.32 5.26 8.74
CA VAL A 32 2.66 4.13 9.42
C VAL A 32 1.33 3.82 8.77
N TYR A 33 0.51 4.85 8.56
CA TYR A 33 -0.80 4.75 7.94
C TYR A 33 -1.20 6.08 7.30
N ALA A 34 -2.31 6.05 6.56
CA ALA A 34 -2.88 7.23 5.92
C ALA A 34 -4.36 7.39 6.27
N GLU A 35 -4.90 8.57 6.01
CA GLU A 35 -6.33 8.87 6.03
C GLU A 35 -6.68 9.67 4.77
N VAL A 36 -7.85 9.39 4.21
CA VAL A 36 -8.39 10.16 3.08
C VAL A 36 -9.73 10.76 3.47
N LEU A 37 -9.82 12.08 3.38
CA LEU A 37 -11.08 12.81 3.35
C LEU A 37 -11.42 13.02 1.87
N SER A 38 -12.24 12.12 1.35
CA SER A 38 -12.61 12.08 -0.07
C SER A 38 -13.37 13.34 -0.49
N PRO A 39 -13.26 13.78 -1.75
CA PRO A 39 -14.03 14.90 -2.27
C PRO A 39 -15.52 14.54 -2.25
N LYS A 40 -16.32 15.33 -1.55
CA LYS A 40 -17.77 15.10 -1.40
C LYS A 40 -18.57 16.35 -1.71
N THR A 41 -19.69 16.16 -2.38
CA THR A 41 -20.75 17.16 -2.56
C THR A 41 -22.07 16.62 -2.02
N GLY A 42 -23.13 17.43 -2.06
CA GLY A 42 -24.48 17.01 -1.65
C GLY A 42 -25.03 15.79 -2.41
N GLY A 43 -24.41 15.40 -3.54
CA GLY A 43 -24.77 14.22 -4.33
C GLY A 43 -23.92 12.97 -4.11
N GLY A 44 -22.84 13.04 -3.31
CA GLY A 44 -21.95 11.90 -3.06
C GLY A 44 -20.46 12.22 -3.20
N ALA A 45 -19.63 11.18 -3.24
CA ALA A 45 -18.20 11.33 -3.48
C ALA A 45 -17.92 11.53 -4.98
N GLU A 46 -17.05 12.47 -5.31
CA GLU A 46 -16.61 12.70 -6.69
C GLU A 46 -15.52 11.70 -7.10
N ALA A 47 -15.21 11.65 -8.40
CA ALA A 47 -14.39 10.61 -9.02
C ALA A 47 -12.89 10.74 -8.76
N LEU A 48 -12.46 10.84 -7.50
CA LEU A 48 -11.06 10.54 -7.17
C LEU A 48 -10.89 9.03 -7.30
N VAL A 49 -9.99 8.56 -8.17
CA VAL A 49 -9.94 7.15 -8.54
C VAL A 49 -8.84 6.39 -7.79
N ARG A 50 -7.69 7.01 -7.57
CA ARG A 50 -6.54 6.42 -6.84
C ARG A 50 -5.65 7.50 -6.24
N TRP A 51 -4.84 7.10 -5.27
CA TRP A 51 -3.71 7.91 -4.83
C TRP A 51 -2.55 7.04 -4.31
N TYR A 52 -1.37 7.64 -4.18
CA TYR A 52 -0.19 7.00 -3.61
C TYR A 52 0.79 8.01 -2.99
N PRO A 53 1.58 7.60 -2.00
CA PRO A 53 2.63 8.46 -1.44
C PRO A 53 3.84 8.58 -2.38
N VAL A 54 4.59 9.65 -2.19
CA VAL A 54 5.89 9.91 -2.81
C VAL A 54 6.88 10.20 -1.68
N THR A 55 7.92 9.38 -1.56
CA THR A 55 8.98 9.52 -0.56
C THR A 55 10.24 9.98 -1.25
N ASP A 56 10.83 11.10 -0.81
CA ASP A 56 12.10 11.63 -1.33
C ASP A 56 12.13 11.70 -2.88
N GLY A 57 11.05 12.25 -3.45
CA GLY A 57 10.89 12.45 -4.89
C GLY A 57 10.53 11.19 -5.70
N LYS A 58 10.45 10.02 -5.08
CA LYS A 58 10.17 8.76 -5.77
C LYS A 58 8.77 8.20 -5.44
N PRO A 59 7.93 7.92 -6.46
CA PRO A 59 6.55 7.48 -6.24
C PRO A 59 6.46 6.03 -5.80
N TRP A 60 5.40 5.69 -5.05
CA TRP A 60 5.06 4.31 -4.67
C TRP A 60 4.03 3.64 -5.57
N SER A 61 3.69 4.23 -6.72
CA SER A 61 2.58 3.83 -7.60
C SER A 61 2.64 2.41 -8.15
N GLU A 62 3.80 1.74 -8.08
CA GLU A 62 3.93 0.33 -8.46
C GLU A 62 3.34 -0.61 -7.40
N TYR A 63 3.60 -0.31 -6.12
CA TYR A 63 3.28 -1.19 -4.99
C TYR A 63 2.06 -0.72 -4.19
N LEU A 64 1.83 0.59 -4.14
CA LEU A 64 0.73 1.21 -3.41
C LEU A 64 -0.17 1.93 -4.42
N ASN A 65 -1.39 1.42 -4.58
CA ASN A 65 -2.49 2.12 -5.23
C ASN A 65 -3.68 2.06 -4.28
N LEU A 66 -3.97 3.18 -3.64
CA LEU A 66 -4.91 3.25 -2.54
C LEU A 66 -6.24 3.82 -3.01
N ASP A 67 -7.33 3.27 -2.46
CA ASP A 67 -8.69 3.63 -2.84
C ASP A 67 -9.13 4.89 -2.05
N PRO A 68 -9.40 6.01 -2.73
CA PRO A 68 -9.95 7.21 -2.11
C PRO A 68 -11.49 7.25 -2.09
N PHE A 69 -12.17 6.19 -2.53
CA PHE A 69 -13.63 6.16 -2.60
C PHE A 69 -14.25 6.07 -1.21
N PHE A 70 -14.99 7.11 -0.81
CA PHE A 70 -15.49 7.27 0.55
C PHE A 70 -16.14 6.00 1.15
N PRO A 71 -17.07 5.31 0.46
CA PRO A 71 -17.69 4.11 1.01
C PRO A 71 -16.74 2.92 1.21
N SER A 72 -15.64 2.82 0.46
CA SER A 72 -14.68 1.71 0.54
C SER A 72 -13.36 2.10 1.19
N ASN A 73 -13.15 3.40 1.46
CA ASN A 73 -11.87 4.02 1.82
C ASN A 73 -11.04 3.02 2.61
N MET A 74 -10.04 2.42 1.95
CA MET A 74 -9.17 1.42 2.59
C MET A 74 -8.42 2.06 3.77
N THR A 75 -8.35 3.39 3.80
CA THR A 75 -7.71 4.20 4.82
C THR A 75 -8.68 5.30 5.26
N PRO A 76 -9.74 4.97 6.01
CA PRO A 76 -10.75 5.95 6.41
C PRO A 76 -10.20 6.85 7.52
N GLU A 77 -10.90 7.94 7.80
CA GLU A 77 -10.57 8.82 8.94
C GLU A 77 -10.58 8.01 10.24
N LYS A 78 -9.63 8.25 11.15
CA LYS A 78 -9.51 7.55 12.44
C LYS A 78 -10.80 7.58 13.27
N ARG A 79 -11.60 8.65 13.16
CA ARG A 79 -12.91 8.75 13.85
C ARG A 79 -13.95 7.73 13.35
N LEU A 80 -13.72 7.10 12.20
CA LEU A 80 -14.61 6.11 11.59
C LEU A 80 -14.12 4.67 11.83
N LEU A 81 -13.07 4.48 12.63
CA LEU A 81 -12.46 3.18 12.88
C LEU A 81 -12.88 2.59 14.23
N LEU A 82 -13.55 1.44 14.19
CA LEU A 82 -13.71 0.52 15.32
C LEU A 82 -12.41 -0.31 15.46
N ASP A 83 -11.31 0.34 15.85
CA ASP A 83 -9.97 -0.23 16.08
C ASP A 83 -9.18 -0.80 14.88
N ASN A 84 -9.73 -0.82 13.67
CA ASN A 84 -9.07 -1.42 12.50
C ASN A 84 -8.47 -0.41 11.52
N LEU A 85 -7.21 -0.03 11.74
CA LEU A 85 -6.48 0.83 10.82
C LEU A 85 -5.66 0.01 9.81
N VAL A 86 -5.86 0.25 8.52
CA VAL A 86 -5.00 -0.31 7.48
C VAL A 86 -3.66 0.41 7.50
N ALA A 87 -2.65 -0.25 8.07
CA ALA A 87 -1.28 0.25 8.16
C ALA A 87 -0.40 -0.35 7.07
N PHE A 88 0.61 0.40 6.62
CA PHE A 88 1.56 -0.06 5.60
C PHE A 88 2.52 -1.16 6.10
N GLY A 89 2.55 -1.37 7.41
CA GLY A 89 3.41 -2.31 8.11
C GLY A 89 3.49 -1.95 9.58
N ASP A 90 4.44 -2.57 10.26
CA ASP A 90 4.83 -2.16 11.59
C ASP A 90 5.94 -1.11 11.51
N PRO A 91 5.86 0.00 12.27
CA PRO A 91 6.99 0.92 12.40
C PRO A 91 8.19 0.19 13.01
N ILE A 92 9.40 0.70 12.77
CA ILE A 92 10.66 0.01 13.10
C ILE A 92 10.73 -0.43 14.57
N LEU A 93 10.22 0.39 15.49
CA LEU A 93 10.18 0.12 16.93
C LEU A 93 9.22 -1.03 17.33
N THR A 94 8.17 -1.25 16.54
CA THR A 94 7.24 -2.38 16.72
C THR A 94 7.76 -3.61 16.00
N ALA A 95 8.20 -3.46 14.74
CA ALA A 95 8.69 -4.56 13.92
C ALA A 95 9.87 -5.29 14.60
N ARG A 96 10.78 -4.56 15.25
CA ARG A 96 11.92 -5.16 15.98
C ARG A 96 11.51 -6.06 17.15
N LYS A 97 10.28 -5.96 17.67
CA LYS A 97 9.81 -6.80 18.77
C LYS A 97 9.33 -8.18 18.29
N ALA A 98 9.16 -8.34 16.98
CA ALA A 98 8.79 -9.60 16.37
C ALA A 98 9.96 -10.62 16.42
N PRO A 99 9.66 -11.92 16.24
CA PRO A 99 10.69 -12.94 16.01
C PRO A 99 11.64 -12.52 14.88
N SER A 100 12.92 -12.87 15.01
CA SER A 100 13.99 -12.45 14.10
C SER A 100 13.67 -12.67 12.62
N ALA A 101 13.10 -13.84 12.29
CA ALA A 101 12.70 -14.21 10.93
C ALA A 101 11.60 -13.33 10.32
N GLU A 102 10.85 -12.57 11.13
CA GLU A 102 9.72 -11.75 10.69
C GLU A 102 9.99 -10.26 10.71
N GLN A 103 11.01 -9.80 11.45
CA GLN A 103 11.26 -8.37 11.67
C GLN A 103 11.30 -7.58 10.36
N GLN A 104 12.00 -8.11 9.34
CA GLN A 104 12.13 -7.46 8.04
C GLN A 104 10.84 -7.51 7.18
N LEU A 105 10.01 -8.54 7.33
CA LEU A 105 8.71 -8.67 6.64
C LEU A 105 7.60 -7.82 7.28
N ARG A 106 7.83 -7.38 8.51
CA ARG A 106 6.93 -6.50 9.27
C ARG A 106 7.29 -5.03 9.12
N ALA A 107 8.57 -4.69 9.01
CA ALA A 107 9.09 -3.32 8.91
C ALA A 107 8.82 -2.62 7.55
N THR A 108 7.66 -2.82 6.93
CA THR A 108 7.36 -2.40 5.55
C THR A 108 6.84 -0.96 5.41
N CYS A 109 6.72 -0.19 6.49
CA CYS A 109 6.32 1.21 6.43
C CYS A 109 7.22 2.01 5.47
N PRO A 110 6.65 2.75 4.49
CA PRO A 110 7.41 3.57 3.55
C PRO A 110 8.36 4.53 4.25
N LYS A 111 9.65 4.50 3.89
CA LYS A 111 10.71 5.27 4.54
C LYS A 111 11.11 6.51 3.73
N PHE A 112 11.41 7.60 4.43
CA PHE A 112 11.86 8.86 3.86
C PHE A 112 12.83 9.58 4.81
N ASN A 113 13.68 10.47 4.28
CA ASN A 113 14.54 11.34 5.10
C ASN A 113 14.73 12.76 4.53
N GLU A 114 14.16 13.07 3.37
CA GLU A 114 14.16 14.42 2.79
C GLU A 114 12.76 15.03 2.85
N GLY A 115 11.75 14.30 2.37
CA GLY A 115 10.39 14.82 2.33
C GLY A 115 9.34 13.85 1.81
N LEU A 116 8.09 14.28 1.96
CA LEU A 116 6.90 13.55 1.58
C LEU A 116 6.02 14.38 0.65
N SER A 117 5.41 13.70 -0.30
CA SER A 117 4.30 14.21 -1.11
C SER A 117 3.28 13.09 -1.35
N VAL A 118 2.19 13.42 -2.02
CA VAL A 118 1.18 12.50 -2.52
C VAL A 118 0.83 12.86 -3.97
N VAL A 119 0.45 11.84 -4.73
CA VAL A 119 -0.20 12.03 -6.03
C VAL A 119 -1.57 11.38 -5.96
N ALA A 120 -2.59 12.10 -6.40
CA ALA A 120 -3.96 11.59 -6.52
C ALA A 120 -4.45 11.82 -7.95
N TRP A 121 -5.31 10.94 -8.46
CA TRP A 121 -5.82 11.00 -9.83
C TRP A 121 -7.32 11.17 -9.85
N ALA A 122 -7.82 12.11 -10.65
CA ALA A 122 -9.21 12.09 -11.07
C ALA A 122 -9.45 10.91 -12.01
N GLY A 123 -10.64 10.32 -11.93
CA GLY A 123 -11.15 9.31 -12.85
C GLY A 123 -11.82 9.96 -14.05
N ASP A 124 -12.94 9.40 -14.48
CA ASP A 124 -13.59 9.77 -15.74
C ASP A 124 -14.36 11.10 -15.69
N THR A 125 -14.54 11.67 -14.50
CA THR A 125 -15.18 12.98 -14.30
C THR A 125 -14.29 13.89 -13.46
N ASP A 126 -14.53 15.19 -13.61
CA ASP A 126 -13.84 16.20 -12.82
C ASP A 126 -14.09 16.02 -11.31
N VAL A 127 -13.11 16.46 -10.53
CA VAL A 127 -13.20 16.59 -9.07
C VAL A 127 -13.16 18.09 -8.75
N ASN A 128 -14.29 18.62 -8.29
CA ASN A 128 -14.50 20.04 -7.97
C ASN A 128 -14.56 20.30 -6.46
N ALA A 129 -14.82 19.28 -5.65
CA ALA A 129 -14.81 19.38 -4.20
C ALA A 129 -13.40 19.27 -3.62
N ASP A 130 -13.18 20.00 -2.52
CA ASP A 130 -11.96 19.90 -1.73
C ASP A 130 -11.79 18.46 -1.19
N PHE A 131 -10.55 17.98 -1.17
CA PHE A 131 -10.20 16.71 -0.54
C PHE A 131 -8.86 16.81 0.18
N LYS A 132 -8.61 15.84 1.05
CA LYS A 132 -7.42 15.85 1.89
C LYS A 132 -6.86 14.45 2.11
N ILE A 133 -5.54 14.35 2.02
CA ILE A 133 -4.80 13.13 2.33
C ILE A 133 -3.87 13.44 3.49
N ARG A 134 -4.00 12.69 4.59
CA ARG A 134 -3.15 12.80 5.77
C ARG A 134 -2.27 11.57 5.89
N LEU A 135 -0.97 11.78 6.05
CA LEU A 135 0.01 10.73 6.29
C LEU A 135 0.47 10.81 7.74
N TRP A 136 0.24 9.73 8.48
CA TRP A 136 0.66 9.58 9.87
C TRP A 136 2.00 8.89 9.91
N CYS A 137 2.99 9.61 10.43
CA CYS A 137 4.38 9.19 10.38
C CYS A 137 4.95 9.08 11.79
N MET A 138 5.90 8.17 11.96
CA MET A 138 6.85 8.25 13.07
C MET A 138 8.12 8.93 12.55
N ILE A 139 8.60 9.91 13.30
CA ILE A 139 9.83 10.65 13.02
C ILE A 139 10.85 10.30 14.11
N TYR A 140 12.07 9.99 13.68
CA TYR A 140 13.16 9.56 14.54
C TYR A 140 14.35 10.50 14.35
N PRO A 141 14.79 11.18 15.42
CA PRO A 141 16.09 11.86 15.43
C PRO A 141 17.25 10.87 15.29
N THR A 142 18.31 11.25 14.59
CA THR A 142 19.47 10.36 14.34
C THR A 142 20.10 9.82 15.62
N GLU A 143 20.16 10.63 16.69
CA GLU A 143 20.69 10.22 17.98
C GLU A 143 19.88 9.10 18.64
N GLN A 144 18.57 9.01 18.34
CA GLN A 144 17.72 7.94 18.85
C GLN A 144 17.88 6.65 18.04
N LEU A 145 18.27 6.75 16.76
CA LEU A 145 18.51 5.58 15.91
C LEU A 145 19.64 4.71 16.44
N ALA A 146 20.70 5.31 16.99
CA ALA A 146 21.84 4.57 17.55
C ALA A 146 21.46 3.64 18.71
N ALA A 147 20.37 3.93 19.43
CA ALA A 147 19.83 3.07 20.49
C ALA A 147 18.95 1.92 19.94
N ILE A 148 18.61 1.95 18.66
CA ILE A 148 17.80 0.92 18.01
C ILE A 148 18.74 -0.18 17.53
N ARG A 149 18.55 -1.39 18.06
CA ARG A 149 19.28 -2.57 17.60
C ARG A 149 19.05 -2.80 16.09
N PRO A 150 20.02 -3.38 15.37
CA PRO A 150 19.84 -3.77 13.97
C PRO A 150 18.60 -4.65 13.75
N LEU A 151 18.03 -4.57 12.55
CA LEU A 151 17.10 -5.61 12.09
C LEU A 151 17.89 -6.90 11.88
N GLU A 152 17.41 -7.99 12.45
CA GLU A 152 18.06 -9.29 12.34
C GLU A 152 17.92 -9.86 10.92
N ALA A 153 18.83 -10.77 10.56
CA ALA A 153 18.81 -11.41 9.25
C ALA A 153 17.53 -12.24 9.07
N MET A 154 16.95 -12.16 7.88
CA MET A 154 15.84 -13.02 7.46
C MET A 154 16.42 -14.25 6.76
N PRO A 155 16.35 -15.46 7.35
CA PRO A 155 16.95 -16.67 6.78
C PRO A 155 16.15 -17.27 5.61
N GLY A 156 14.94 -16.78 5.36
CA GLY A 156 13.98 -17.31 4.39
C GLY A 156 12.56 -17.10 4.86
N ILE A 157 11.59 -17.47 4.04
CA ILE A 157 10.16 -17.41 4.40
C ILE A 157 9.63 -18.84 4.51
N ALA A 158 9.05 -19.18 5.66
CA ALA A 158 8.37 -20.45 5.85
C ALA A 158 6.94 -20.35 5.29
N ASP A 159 6.64 -21.13 4.25
CA ASP A 159 5.28 -21.33 3.73
C ASP A 159 4.73 -22.62 4.36
N ILE A 160 4.32 -22.52 5.63
CA ILE A 160 3.87 -23.64 6.46
C ILE A 160 2.68 -24.35 5.79
N ALA A 161 1.76 -23.57 5.21
CA ALA A 161 0.57 -24.09 4.55
C ALA A 161 0.90 -25.01 3.36
N ARG A 162 2.03 -24.79 2.68
CA ARG A 162 2.50 -25.62 1.57
C ARG A 162 3.73 -26.47 1.91
N GLN A 163 4.06 -26.57 3.20
CA GLN A 163 5.21 -27.32 3.73
C GLN A 163 6.52 -27.07 2.96
N ARG A 164 6.79 -25.80 2.61
CA ARG A 164 8.01 -25.42 1.88
C ARG A 164 8.69 -24.21 2.49
N ALA A 165 9.98 -24.09 2.25
CA ALA A 165 10.76 -22.90 2.54
C ALA A 165 11.03 -22.13 1.24
N ILE A 166 10.79 -20.83 1.25
CA ILE A 166 11.15 -19.94 0.15
C ILE A 166 12.53 -19.35 0.48
N PRO A 167 13.59 -19.64 -0.30
CA PRO A 167 14.96 -19.25 -0.01
C PRO A 167 15.24 -17.77 -0.34
N LEU A 168 14.37 -16.87 0.12
CA LEU A 168 14.55 -15.42 0.04
C LEU A 168 15.23 -14.94 1.32
N THR A 169 16.56 -14.88 1.31
CA THR A 169 17.34 -14.42 2.45
C THR A 169 17.62 -12.92 2.36
N LYS A 170 17.58 -12.22 3.49
CA LYS A 170 18.00 -10.81 3.58
C LYS A 170 18.92 -10.62 4.78
N ALA A 171 20.08 -10.00 4.55
CA ALA A 171 21.08 -9.79 5.59
C ALA A 171 20.55 -8.90 6.72
N ALA A 172 21.14 -9.04 7.90
CA ALA A 172 20.91 -8.11 8.99
C ALA A 172 21.33 -6.69 8.56
N MET A 173 20.62 -5.68 9.04
CA MET A 173 20.88 -4.30 8.64
C MET A 173 20.84 -3.35 9.83
N PRO A 174 21.87 -2.51 10.02
CA PRO A 174 21.85 -1.44 11.01
C PRO A 174 20.67 -0.49 10.80
N VAL A 175 20.06 -0.04 11.89
CA VAL A 175 19.03 0.99 11.87
C VAL A 175 19.71 2.32 12.18
N ASP A 176 20.16 3.00 11.14
CA ASP A 176 20.83 4.31 11.24
C ASP A 176 20.39 5.22 10.08
N TYR A 177 20.82 6.49 10.14
CA TYR A 177 20.46 7.51 9.16
C TYR A 177 20.88 7.11 7.72
N MET A 178 22.09 6.56 7.56
CA MET A 178 22.66 6.24 6.24
C MET A 178 21.97 5.01 5.61
N ASN A 179 21.52 4.09 6.44
CA ASN A 179 20.83 2.87 6.03
C ASN A 179 19.31 3.02 5.99
N TRP A 180 18.74 4.13 6.48
CA TRP A 180 17.28 4.28 6.63
C TRP A 180 16.49 3.97 5.36
N ARG A 181 16.90 4.55 4.23
CA ARG A 181 16.25 4.31 2.92
C ARG A 181 16.54 2.94 2.32
N LYS A 182 17.48 2.18 2.90
CA LYS A 182 17.86 0.81 2.50
C LYS A 182 17.20 -0.28 3.34
N LEU A 183 16.55 0.08 4.46
CA LEU A 183 15.75 -0.84 5.27
C LEU A 183 14.49 -1.30 4.47
N PRO A 184 13.81 -2.39 4.89
CA PRO A 184 12.48 -2.73 4.38
C PRO A 184 11.53 -1.54 4.38
N GLY A 185 10.68 -1.43 3.36
CA GLY A 185 9.87 -0.22 3.13
C GLY A 185 10.65 1.01 2.63
N GLY A 186 11.98 0.94 2.50
CA GLY A 186 12.81 1.96 1.86
C GLY A 186 13.02 1.70 0.37
N GLN A 187 13.09 2.76 -0.44
CA GLN A 187 13.20 2.64 -1.90
C GLN A 187 14.64 2.52 -2.42
N MET A 188 15.64 2.54 -1.54
CA MET A 188 17.06 2.35 -1.87
C MET A 188 17.58 0.98 -1.42
N GLN A 189 16.68 0.01 -1.25
CA GLN A 189 17.02 -1.36 -0.86
C GLN A 189 17.94 -2.04 -1.87
N GLU A 190 18.93 -2.76 -1.33
CA GLU A 190 19.85 -3.62 -2.06
C GLU A 190 19.51 -5.11 -1.80
N GLY A 191 19.85 -5.97 -2.76
CA GLY A 191 19.54 -7.41 -2.70
C GLY A 191 18.03 -7.69 -2.75
N VAL A 192 17.52 -8.52 -1.84
CA VAL A 192 16.08 -8.77 -1.69
C VAL A 192 15.39 -7.49 -1.24
N LYS A 193 14.41 -7.03 -2.02
CA LYS A 193 13.62 -5.82 -1.74
C LYS A 193 12.30 -6.21 -1.11
N ILE A 194 11.95 -5.59 0.01
CA ILE A 194 10.70 -5.84 0.73
C ILE A 194 9.91 -4.53 0.74
N TYR A 195 8.80 -4.53 0.02
CA TYR A 195 7.93 -3.36 -0.14
C TYR A 195 6.54 -3.62 0.47
N PRO A 196 5.89 -2.58 1.02
CA PRO A 196 4.46 -2.68 1.34
C PRO A 196 3.68 -2.79 0.03
N PHE A 197 2.62 -3.60 0.04
CA PHE A 197 1.78 -3.81 -1.14
C PHE A 197 0.31 -3.63 -0.78
N MET A 198 -0.37 -2.72 -1.48
CA MET A 198 -1.81 -2.48 -1.35
C MET A 198 -2.36 -2.08 -2.71
N ARG A 199 -3.40 -2.78 -3.13
CA ARG A 199 -4.06 -2.56 -4.41
C ARG A 199 -5.54 -2.88 -4.27
N PHE A 200 -6.36 -2.17 -5.03
CA PHE A 200 -7.78 -2.44 -5.15
C PHE A 200 -8.15 -2.44 -6.64
N VAL A 201 -9.35 -2.94 -6.91
CA VAL A 201 -9.90 -3.06 -8.26
C VAL A 201 -11.41 -2.90 -8.19
N ARG A 202 -12.00 -2.37 -9.26
CA ARG A 202 -13.45 -2.35 -9.46
C ARG A 202 -13.80 -3.24 -10.65
N ASN A 203 -15.00 -3.80 -10.64
CA ASN A 203 -15.49 -4.54 -11.80
C ASN A 203 -15.56 -3.58 -13.00
N HIS A 204 -14.86 -3.95 -14.08
CA HIS A 204 -14.97 -3.25 -15.36
C HIS A 204 -16.11 -3.81 -16.22
N ALA A 205 -16.25 -5.15 -16.21
CA ALA A 205 -17.30 -5.86 -16.91
C ALA A 205 -18.37 -6.38 -15.94
N ALA A 206 -19.57 -6.64 -16.45
CA ALA A 206 -20.64 -7.25 -15.66
C ALA A 206 -20.24 -8.67 -15.22
N THR A 207 -20.58 -9.02 -13.98
CA THR A 207 -20.43 -10.40 -13.49
C THR A 207 -21.54 -11.28 -14.06
N THR A 208 -21.25 -12.56 -14.29
CA THR A 208 -22.28 -13.55 -14.69
C THR A 208 -22.61 -14.43 -13.49
N PRO A 209 -23.89 -14.60 -13.12
CA PRO A 209 -24.27 -15.46 -11.99
C PRO A 209 -23.71 -16.87 -12.14
N ASN A 210 -23.16 -17.42 -11.05
CA ASN A 210 -22.56 -18.76 -10.98
C ASN A 210 -21.29 -18.97 -11.82
N PHE A 211 -20.67 -17.91 -12.36
CA PHE A 211 -19.37 -18.01 -13.04
C PHE A 211 -18.26 -17.33 -12.22
N PRO A 212 -17.04 -17.90 -12.20
CA PRO A 212 -15.88 -17.23 -11.62
C PRO A 212 -15.60 -15.89 -12.30
N TYR A 213 -15.40 -14.84 -11.50
CA TYR A 213 -14.93 -13.54 -11.97
C TYR A 213 -13.48 -13.33 -11.53
N SER A 214 -12.60 -13.01 -12.47
CA SER A 214 -11.17 -12.80 -12.21
C SER A 214 -10.72 -11.42 -12.68
N PHE A 215 -10.05 -10.68 -11.82
CA PHE A 215 -9.58 -9.32 -12.07
C PHE A 215 -8.29 -9.29 -12.92
N GLN A 216 -8.45 -9.45 -14.23
CA GLN A 216 -7.35 -9.51 -15.18
C GLN A 216 -7.67 -8.67 -16.42
N ILE A 217 -6.67 -7.97 -16.94
CA ILE A 217 -6.81 -7.13 -18.14
C ILE A 217 -7.11 -8.02 -19.34
N ARG A 218 -6.43 -9.16 -19.47
CA ARG A 218 -6.60 -10.10 -20.59
C ARG A 218 -8.03 -10.67 -20.72
N LEU A 219 -8.81 -10.63 -19.64
CA LEU A 219 -10.21 -11.09 -19.63
C LEU A 219 -11.20 -9.95 -19.90
N GLY A 220 -10.75 -8.70 -20.04
CA GLY A 220 -11.63 -7.52 -20.12
C GLY A 220 -12.32 -7.18 -18.80
N ASN A 221 -11.95 -7.83 -17.69
CA ASN A 221 -12.55 -7.63 -16.38
C ASN A 221 -11.92 -6.47 -15.59
N VAL A 222 -10.79 -5.95 -16.11
CA VAL A 222 -10.03 -4.79 -15.65
C VAL A 222 -9.74 -3.93 -16.89
N PRO A 223 -9.88 -2.60 -16.83
CA PRO A 223 -9.63 -1.77 -18.00
C PRO A 223 -8.13 -1.72 -18.35
N GLY A 224 -7.81 -1.81 -19.64
CA GLY A 224 -6.42 -1.92 -20.12
C GLY A 224 -5.59 -0.65 -19.92
N ASP A 225 -6.23 0.51 -19.78
CA ASP A 225 -5.61 1.80 -19.49
C ASP A 225 -5.44 2.06 -17.97
N ALA A 226 -5.94 1.16 -17.11
CA ALA A 226 -5.73 1.19 -15.68
C ALA A 226 -5.03 -0.08 -15.15
N PRO A 227 -3.83 -0.43 -15.66
CA PRO A 227 -3.15 -1.69 -15.31
C PRO A 227 -2.79 -1.80 -13.83
N TRP A 228 -2.75 -0.68 -13.12
CA TRP A 228 -2.61 -0.62 -11.67
C TRP A 228 -3.77 -1.26 -10.89
N GLN A 229 -4.90 -1.56 -11.55
CA GLN A 229 -6.04 -2.31 -11.00
C GLN A 229 -5.92 -3.82 -11.21
N GLU A 230 -4.94 -4.31 -11.96
CA GLU A 230 -4.82 -5.74 -12.23
C GLU A 230 -4.46 -6.51 -10.94
N LEU A 231 -5.23 -7.58 -10.65
CA LEU A 231 -4.94 -8.53 -9.57
C LEU A 231 -4.57 -9.92 -10.13
N TYR A 232 -3.88 -9.92 -11.27
CA TYR A 232 -3.15 -11.06 -11.80
C TYR A 232 -1.67 -10.79 -11.64
N PHE A 233 -0.94 -11.75 -11.08
CA PHE A 233 0.49 -11.63 -10.84
C PHE A 233 1.17 -12.86 -11.43
N ASP A 234 1.88 -12.66 -12.53
CA ASP A 234 2.76 -13.70 -13.05
C ASP A 234 4.10 -13.63 -12.31
N LEU A 235 4.28 -14.55 -11.36
CA LEU A 235 5.49 -14.67 -10.56
C LEU A 235 6.37 -15.84 -11.02
N SER A 236 6.14 -16.36 -12.24
CA SER A 236 6.87 -17.53 -12.76
C SER A 236 8.25 -17.17 -13.30
N GLU A 237 8.39 -15.99 -13.91
CA GLU A 237 9.65 -15.51 -14.51
C GLU A 237 10.44 -14.57 -13.58
N GLU A 238 9.75 -13.94 -12.63
CA GLU A 238 10.36 -12.99 -11.71
C GLU A 238 10.78 -13.69 -10.42
N ARG A 239 11.97 -13.41 -9.89
CA ARG A 239 12.39 -13.82 -8.53
C ARG A 239 11.65 -13.02 -7.44
N ASN A 240 10.36 -12.78 -7.67
CA ASN A 240 9.47 -11.99 -6.84
C ASN A 240 8.55 -12.90 -6.04
N CYS A 241 8.14 -12.45 -4.87
CA CYS A 241 7.17 -13.12 -4.02
C CYS A 241 6.16 -12.10 -3.53
N LEU A 242 4.88 -12.46 -3.58
CA LEU A 242 3.80 -11.66 -3.01
C LEU A 242 3.29 -12.34 -1.74
N ILE A 243 3.37 -11.64 -0.61
CA ILE A 243 2.86 -12.11 0.68
C ILE A 243 1.52 -11.43 0.95
N TRP A 244 0.43 -12.20 0.92
CA TRP A 244 -0.91 -11.70 1.21
C TRP A 244 -1.20 -11.69 2.71
N LYS A 245 -1.46 -10.51 3.27
CA LYS A 245 -1.84 -10.35 4.69
C LYS A 245 -3.35 -10.33 4.94
N GLY A 246 -4.16 -9.86 3.99
CA GLY A 246 -5.62 -9.93 4.14
C GLY A 246 -6.37 -9.36 2.93
N LEU A 247 -7.34 -10.12 2.41
CA LEU A 247 -8.16 -9.86 1.21
C LEU A 247 -9.58 -9.49 1.61
N GLY A 248 -10.10 -8.41 1.02
CA GLY A 248 -11.48 -7.98 1.18
C GLY A 248 -12.16 -7.87 -0.17
N VAL A 249 -13.44 -8.25 -0.21
CA VAL A 249 -14.33 -8.03 -1.35
C VAL A 249 -15.55 -7.30 -0.84
N ARG A 250 -15.89 -6.20 -1.51
CA ARG A 250 -17.17 -5.55 -1.28
C ARG A 250 -18.20 -6.12 -2.24
N VAL A 251 -19.25 -6.69 -1.66
CA VAL A 251 -20.37 -7.27 -2.40
C VAL A 251 -21.37 -6.18 -2.77
N ASP A 252 -22.22 -6.48 -3.76
CA ASP A 252 -23.38 -5.66 -4.07
C ASP A 252 -24.40 -5.67 -2.91
N GLY A 253 -25.40 -4.79 -2.97
CA GLY A 253 -26.41 -4.69 -1.91
C GLY A 253 -27.25 -5.97 -1.70
N LEU A 254 -27.20 -6.90 -2.65
CA LEU A 254 -27.89 -8.20 -2.62
C LEU A 254 -26.97 -9.36 -2.19
N ALA A 255 -25.70 -9.07 -1.89
CA ALA A 255 -24.71 -10.02 -1.41
C ALA A 255 -24.53 -11.27 -2.31
N HIS A 256 -24.49 -11.09 -3.63
CA HIS A 256 -24.35 -12.19 -4.60
C HIS A 256 -22.96 -12.86 -4.67
N LEU A 257 -22.12 -12.68 -3.65
CA LEU A 257 -20.82 -13.33 -3.58
C LEU A 257 -20.93 -14.68 -2.88
N TYR A 258 -20.67 -15.75 -3.63
CA TYR A 258 -20.62 -17.08 -3.04
C TYR A 258 -19.34 -17.32 -2.24
N LYS A 259 -18.17 -17.09 -2.84
CA LYS A 259 -16.86 -17.28 -2.20
C LYS A 259 -15.79 -16.40 -2.82
N THR A 260 -14.77 -16.09 -2.03
CA THR A 260 -13.53 -15.44 -2.47
C THR A 260 -12.35 -16.40 -2.29
N TYR A 261 -11.43 -16.44 -3.27
CA TYR A 261 -10.24 -17.27 -3.19
C TYR A 261 -9.06 -16.65 -3.96
N LEU A 262 -7.85 -17.02 -3.57
CA LEU A 262 -6.64 -16.77 -4.36
C LEU A 262 -6.33 -18.03 -5.17
N ARG A 263 -6.18 -17.90 -6.49
CA ARG A 263 -5.74 -19.01 -7.33
C ARG A 263 -4.22 -18.97 -7.47
N ILE A 264 -3.53 -19.98 -6.92
CA ILE A 264 -2.06 -20.04 -6.88
C ILE A 264 -1.63 -21.38 -7.49
N ALA A 265 -0.79 -21.33 -8.53
CA ALA A 265 -0.31 -22.52 -9.24
C ALA A 265 -1.44 -23.49 -9.67
N GLY A 266 -2.58 -22.92 -10.08
CA GLY A 266 -3.75 -23.69 -10.54
C GLY A 266 -4.74 -24.09 -9.43
N PHE A 267 -4.37 -23.99 -8.15
CA PHE A 267 -5.19 -24.39 -7.01
C PHE A 267 -5.92 -23.20 -6.36
N ASP A 268 -7.17 -23.42 -5.96
CA ASP A 268 -7.97 -22.43 -5.23
C ASP A 268 -7.63 -22.45 -3.74
N HIS A 269 -7.24 -21.31 -3.20
CA HIS A 269 -7.03 -21.10 -1.77
C HIS A 269 -8.14 -20.18 -1.25
N PRO A 270 -9.21 -20.72 -0.65
CA PRO A 270 -10.31 -19.92 -0.14
C PRO A 270 -9.84 -18.93 0.93
N LYS A 271 -10.50 -17.78 0.97
CA LYS A 271 -10.36 -16.78 2.01
C LYS A 271 -11.70 -16.70 2.74
N ASP A 272 -11.73 -17.35 3.90
CA ASP A 272 -12.85 -17.30 4.84
C ASP A 272 -12.83 -15.99 5.62
#